data_AF-A0A941XWF8-F1
#
_entry.id   AF-A0A941XWF8-F1
#
_cell.length_a   1.000
_cell.length_b   1.000
_cell.length_c   1.000
_cell.angle_alpha   90.00
_cell.angle_beta   90.00
_cell.angle_gamma   90.00
#
_symmetry.space_group_name_H-M   'P 1'
#
loop_
_entity.id
_entity.type
_entity.pdbx_description
1 polymer ?
#
loop_
_entity_poly.entity_id
_entity_poly.type
_entity_poly.pdbx_seq_one_letter_code
_entity_poly.pdbx_strand_id
1 'polypeptide(L)'
;MQNDAALSALSRDELEQLVSIYAKNWLAMDGYWFQAVERKRGMDEAMEHDVAVWQGFTRTEARRIRALLRLPEQAGLDGLEKALACRMYARINRDEIIREGDALIYRTLECYVQRARTEKGMPYHPCKAVGLVEYAGFAKEIDPRIRCACVSCFPDVTDESCNCAWRFWMQAD
;
A
#
# COMPACT_ATOMS: atom_id res chain seq x y z
N MET A 1 -4.32 27.70 -1.64
CA MET A 1 -4.89 27.25 -0.33
C MET A 1 -4.33 28.18 0.75
N GLN A 2 -4.86 28.19 1.98
CA GLN A 2 -4.55 29.25 2.96
C GLN A 2 -3.11 29.25 3.53
N ASN A 3 -2.27 28.25 3.26
CA ASN A 3 -0.92 28.11 3.85
C ASN A 3 0.22 27.91 2.83
N ASP A 4 0.05 28.32 1.57
CA ASP A 4 1.02 28.05 0.49
C ASP A 4 2.42 28.66 0.79
N ALA A 5 2.47 29.76 1.56
CA ALA A 5 3.70 30.45 1.95
C ALA A 5 4.69 29.57 2.73
N ALA A 6 4.20 28.66 3.58
CA ALA A 6 5.07 27.79 4.39
C ALA A 6 5.73 26.71 3.52
N LEU A 7 5.00 26.15 2.55
CA LEU A 7 5.54 25.13 1.64
C LEU A 7 6.49 25.73 0.61
N SER A 8 6.18 26.93 0.09
CA SER A 8 7.05 27.61 -0.89
C SER A 8 8.40 28.04 -0.32
N ALA A 9 8.55 28.12 1.00
CA ALA A 9 9.81 28.43 1.66
C ALA A 9 10.73 27.21 1.82
N LEU A 10 10.21 25.99 1.65
CA LEU A 10 10.98 24.75 1.79
C LEU A 10 11.74 24.43 0.50
N SER A 11 12.97 23.95 0.66
CA SER A 11 13.73 23.31 -0.41
C SER A 11 13.06 22.01 -0.88
N ARG A 12 13.50 21.50 -2.03
CA ARG A 12 13.03 20.21 -2.55
C ARG A 12 13.26 19.07 -1.54
N ASP A 13 14.41 19.05 -0.89
CA ASP A 13 14.77 17.99 0.06
C ASP A 13 13.89 18.06 1.32
N GLU A 14 13.61 19.27 1.81
CA GLU A 14 12.70 19.49 2.94
C GLU A 14 11.26 19.08 2.59
N LEU A 15 10.81 19.33 1.37
CA LEU A 15 9.51 18.87 0.89
C LEU A 15 9.45 17.34 0.81
N GLU A 16 10.50 16.67 0.33
CA GLU A 16 10.58 15.21 0.31
C GLU A 16 10.60 14.59 1.71
N GLN A 17 11.31 15.23 2.65
CA GLN A 17 11.28 14.85 4.06
C GLN A 17 9.88 15.04 4.65
N LEU A 18 9.21 16.16 4.35
CA LEU A 18 7.85 16.43 4.81
C LEU A 18 6.85 15.39 4.28
N VAL A 19 6.93 15.01 3.01
CA VAL A 19 6.14 13.91 2.44
C VAL A 19 6.39 12.60 3.20
N SER A 20 7.65 12.31 3.52
CA SER A 20 8.02 11.10 4.26
C SER A 20 7.50 11.12 5.70
N ILE A 21 7.47 12.29 6.35
CA ILE A 21 6.85 12.50 7.67
C ILE A 21 5.34 12.25 7.59
N TYR A 22 4.65 12.82 6.61
CA TYR A 22 3.21 12.62 6.45
C TYR A 22 2.84 11.17 6.17
N ALA A 23 3.63 10.45 5.37
CA ALA A 23 3.43 9.02 5.15
C ALA A 23 3.55 8.22 6.46
N LYS A 24 4.59 8.50 7.26
CA LYS A 24 4.77 7.85 8.58
C LYS A 24 3.68 8.22 9.59
N ASN A 25 3.26 9.48 9.63
CA ASN A 25 2.19 9.95 10.51
C ASN A 25 0.85 9.29 10.15
N TRP A 26 0.58 9.14 8.86
CA TRP A 26 -0.60 8.42 8.39
C TRP A 26 -0.57 6.96 8.86
N LEU A 27 0.56 6.24 8.68
CA LEU A 27 0.66 4.85 9.13
C LEU A 27 0.60 4.71 10.65
N ALA A 28 1.12 5.68 11.40
CA ALA A 28 0.98 5.72 12.85
C ALA A 28 -0.49 5.89 13.27
N MET A 29 -1.21 6.83 12.63
CA MET A 29 -2.65 7.01 12.84
C MET A 29 -3.43 5.74 12.51
N ASP A 30 -3.09 5.07 11.41
CA ASP A 30 -3.64 3.78 11.01
C ASP A 30 -3.49 2.72 12.11
N GLY A 31 -2.26 2.56 12.62
CA GLY A 31 -1.98 1.67 13.74
C GLY A 31 -2.73 2.05 15.03
N TYR A 32 -2.88 3.34 15.34
CA TYR A 32 -3.58 3.77 16.56
C TYR A 32 -5.07 3.47 16.55
N TRP A 33 -5.77 3.71 15.43
CA TRP A 33 -7.20 3.37 15.35
C TRP A 33 -7.37 1.85 15.39
N PHE A 34 -6.55 1.10 14.66
CA PHE A 34 -6.63 -0.37 14.61
C PHE A 34 -6.48 -0.96 16.01
N GLN A 35 -5.44 -0.56 16.74
CA GLN A 35 -5.19 -1.05 18.09
C GLN A 35 -6.27 -0.61 19.09
N ALA A 36 -6.91 0.55 18.88
CA ALA A 36 -8.03 0.98 19.72
C ALA A 36 -9.24 0.05 19.56
N VAL A 37 -9.52 -0.42 18.34
CA VAL A 37 -10.57 -1.41 18.07
C VAL A 37 -10.15 -2.78 18.59
N GLU A 38 -8.94 -3.25 18.26
CA GLU A 38 -8.38 -4.55 18.68
C GLU A 38 -8.47 -4.73 20.19
N ARG A 39 -8.05 -3.72 20.98
CA ARG A 39 -8.10 -3.79 22.46
C ARG A 39 -9.51 -3.91 23.03
N LYS A 40 -10.52 -3.35 22.35
CA LYS A 40 -11.90 -3.31 22.84
C LYS A 40 -12.73 -4.50 22.33
N ARG A 41 -12.43 -4.98 21.12
CA ARG A 41 -13.31 -5.88 20.35
C ARG A 41 -12.61 -7.15 19.84
N GLY A 42 -11.29 -7.24 19.98
CA GLY A 42 -10.51 -8.36 19.48
C GLY A 42 -10.04 -8.17 18.04
N MET A 43 -9.21 -9.11 17.58
CA MET A 43 -8.58 -9.08 16.25
C MET A 43 -9.61 -9.17 15.12
N ASP A 44 -10.61 -10.04 15.24
CA ASP A 44 -11.56 -10.31 14.16
C ASP A 44 -12.35 -9.05 13.77
N GLU A 45 -12.98 -8.37 14.75
CA GLU A 45 -13.72 -7.11 14.50
C GLU A 45 -12.77 -5.99 14.05
N ALA A 46 -11.53 -5.94 14.53
CA ALA A 46 -10.54 -4.97 14.06
C ALA A 46 -10.19 -5.19 12.58
N MET A 47 -9.99 -6.44 12.15
CA MET A 47 -9.72 -6.80 10.75
C MET A 47 -10.92 -6.54 9.83
N GLU A 48 -12.15 -6.77 10.30
CA GLU A 48 -13.36 -6.42 9.54
C GLU A 48 -13.42 -4.92 9.22
N HIS A 49 -13.17 -4.07 10.23
CA HIS A 49 -13.09 -2.64 10.05
C HIS A 49 -11.93 -2.22 9.15
N ASP A 50 -10.77 -2.88 9.29
CA ASP A 50 -9.58 -2.59 8.49
C ASP A 50 -9.84 -2.85 7.01
N VAL A 51 -10.36 -4.03 6.67
CA VAL A 51 -10.77 -4.38 5.31
C VAL A 51 -11.77 -3.36 4.74
N ALA A 52 -12.77 -2.93 5.53
CA ALA A 52 -13.75 -1.95 5.09
C ALA A 52 -13.14 -0.58 4.77
N VAL A 53 -12.18 -0.12 5.59
CA VAL A 53 -11.43 1.12 5.35
C VAL A 53 -10.62 1.01 4.05
N TRP A 54 -9.87 -0.09 3.89
CA TRP A 54 -8.99 -0.29 2.74
C TRP A 54 -9.73 -0.42 1.41
N GLN A 55 -10.94 -1.00 1.40
CA GLN A 55 -11.80 -1.04 0.22
C GLN A 55 -12.06 0.36 -0.35
N GLY A 56 -12.26 1.37 0.49
CA GLY A 56 -12.48 2.76 0.07
C GLY A 56 -11.19 3.53 -0.19
N PHE A 57 -10.23 3.39 0.72
CA PHE A 57 -9.01 4.19 0.72
C PHE A 57 -8.12 3.93 -0.48
N THR A 58 -7.88 2.65 -0.81
CA THR A 58 -6.98 2.26 -1.92
C THR A 58 -7.39 2.90 -3.24
N ARG A 59 -8.70 2.98 -3.49
CA ARG A 59 -9.24 3.62 -4.72
C ARG A 59 -9.03 5.12 -4.73
N THR A 60 -9.18 5.76 -3.57
CA THR A 60 -8.94 7.19 -3.41
C THR A 60 -7.46 7.51 -3.65
N GLU A 61 -6.55 6.72 -3.09
CA GLU A 61 -5.11 6.84 -3.32
C GLU A 61 -4.80 6.68 -4.81
N ALA A 62 -5.23 5.58 -5.43
CA ALA A 62 -4.98 5.27 -6.83
C ALA A 62 -5.45 6.39 -7.76
N ARG A 63 -6.67 6.91 -7.59
CA ARG A 63 -7.20 8.02 -8.42
C ARG A 63 -6.37 9.28 -8.31
N ARG A 64 -5.93 9.64 -7.10
CA ARG A 64 -5.10 10.83 -6.86
C ARG A 64 -3.72 10.68 -7.51
N ILE A 65 -3.10 9.50 -7.37
CA ILE A 65 -1.81 9.19 -8.00
C ILE A 65 -1.96 9.15 -9.52
N ARG A 66 -3.01 8.53 -10.05
CA ARG A 66 -3.30 8.47 -11.49
C ARG A 66 -3.41 9.87 -12.08
N ALA A 67 -4.11 10.77 -11.40
CA ALA A 67 -4.24 12.17 -11.79
C ALA A 67 -2.90 12.92 -11.73
N LEU A 68 -2.13 12.74 -10.65
CA LEU A 68 -0.79 13.34 -10.51
C LEU A 68 0.14 12.94 -11.66
N LEU A 69 0.14 11.64 -12.00
CA LEU A 69 0.97 11.06 -13.05
C LEU A 69 0.38 11.21 -14.47
N ARG A 70 -0.84 11.75 -14.59
CA ARG A 70 -1.58 11.89 -15.86
C ARG A 70 -1.69 10.56 -16.63
N LEU A 71 -1.90 9.46 -15.93
CA LEU A 71 -2.06 8.15 -16.56
C LEU A 71 -3.43 8.03 -17.24
N PRO A 72 -3.51 7.37 -18.41
CA PRO A 72 -4.79 7.07 -19.06
C PRO A 72 -5.63 6.11 -18.22
N GLU A 73 -6.91 5.96 -18.56
CA GLU A 73 -7.83 5.04 -17.86
C GLU A 73 -7.45 3.55 -18.00
N GLN A 74 -6.73 3.23 -19.07
CA GLN A 74 -6.23 1.89 -19.37
C GLN A 74 -4.70 1.92 -19.44
N ALA A 75 -4.08 2.24 -18.31
CA ALA A 75 -2.63 2.46 -18.25
C ALA A 75 -1.80 1.17 -18.26
N GLY A 76 -2.44 0.00 -18.17
CA GLY A 76 -1.77 -1.30 -18.12
C GLY A 76 -0.78 -1.46 -16.97
N LEU A 77 0.05 -2.50 -17.06
CA LEU A 77 1.05 -2.79 -16.03
C LEU A 77 2.14 -1.72 -15.91
N ASP A 78 2.47 -1.03 -17.00
CA ASP A 78 3.46 0.07 -16.98
C ASP A 78 2.94 1.29 -16.22
N GLY A 79 1.64 1.57 -16.32
CA GLY A 79 0.97 2.57 -15.49
C GLY A 79 0.92 2.14 -14.03
N LEU A 80 0.64 0.86 -13.77
CA LEU A 80 0.59 0.31 -12.41
C LEU A 80 1.96 0.41 -11.73
N GLU A 81 3.04 0.06 -12.41
CA GLU A 81 4.41 0.15 -11.91
C GLU A 81 4.76 1.57 -11.45
N LYS A 82 4.48 2.57 -12.29
CA LYS A 82 4.68 3.99 -11.95
C LYS A 82 3.81 4.43 -10.77
N ALA A 83 2.56 3.98 -10.72
CA ALA A 83 1.63 4.33 -9.65
C ALA A 83 2.03 3.70 -8.30
N LEU A 84 2.48 2.43 -8.30
CA LEU A 84 2.97 1.74 -7.11
C LEU A 84 4.16 2.48 -6.48
N ALA A 85 5.09 2.97 -7.31
CA ALA A 85 6.24 3.76 -6.85
C ALA A 85 5.87 5.11 -6.19
N CYS A 86 4.63 5.59 -6.36
CA CYS A 86 4.13 6.83 -5.76
C CYS A 86 3.20 6.61 -4.56
N ARG A 87 2.97 5.35 -4.15
CA ARG A 87 2.14 5.05 -2.99
C ARG A 87 2.77 5.55 -1.71
N MET A 88 1.94 5.78 -0.69
CA MET A 88 2.47 6.18 0.64
C MET A 88 3.44 5.14 1.21
N TYR A 89 3.19 3.85 0.95
CA TYR A 89 4.07 2.78 1.39
C TYR A 89 5.44 2.81 0.73
N ALA A 90 5.58 3.33 -0.49
CA ALA A 90 6.87 3.43 -1.18
C ALA A 90 7.85 4.38 -0.46
N ARG A 91 7.36 5.23 0.47
CA ARG A 91 8.19 6.09 1.33
C ARG A 91 8.47 5.49 2.71
N ILE A 92 7.86 4.37 3.05
CA ILE A 92 7.89 3.79 4.40
C ILE A 92 8.55 2.40 4.39
N ASN A 93 8.18 1.58 3.42
CA ASN A 93 8.65 0.22 3.26
C ASN A 93 9.82 0.17 2.28
N ARG A 94 10.61 -0.90 2.34
CA ARG A 94 11.50 -1.26 1.23
C ARG A 94 10.76 -2.24 0.34
N ASP A 95 10.53 -1.86 -0.91
CA ASP A 95 9.87 -2.70 -1.91
C ASP A 95 10.69 -2.83 -3.19
N GLU A 96 10.31 -3.80 -4.01
CA GLU A 96 10.81 -3.99 -5.35
C GLU A 96 9.65 -4.36 -6.30
N ILE A 97 9.83 -4.00 -7.57
CA ILE A 97 8.92 -4.36 -8.65
C ILE A 97 9.72 -5.15 -9.68
N ILE A 98 9.22 -6.34 -10.03
CA ILE A 98 9.84 -7.25 -10.99
C ILE A 98 8.87 -7.45 -12.15
N ARG A 99 9.38 -7.37 -13.39
CA ARG A 99 8.63 -7.71 -14.61
C ARG A 99 8.98 -9.12 -15.05
N GLU A 100 7.98 -9.99 -15.09
CA GLU A 100 8.10 -11.39 -15.49
C GLU A 100 7.13 -11.68 -16.65
N GLY A 101 7.62 -11.57 -17.89
CA GLY A 101 6.78 -11.74 -19.08
C GLY A 101 5.61 -10.75 -19.10
N ASP A 102 4.39 -11.28 -19.01
CA ASP A 102 3.13 -10.53 -19.02
C ASP A 102 2.63 -10.16 -17.60
N ALA A 103 3.47 -10.36 -16.57
CA ALA A 103 3.15 -10.09 -15.19
C ALA A 103 4.09 -9.06 -14.54
N LEU A 104 3.57 -8.46 -13.47
CA LEU A 104 4.30 -7.61 -12.55
C LEU A 104 4.22 -8.23 -11.15
N ILE A 105 5.35 -8.44 -10.50
CA ILE A 105 5.44 -8.89 -9.11
C ILE A 105 5.87 -7.72 -8.24
N TYR A 106 5.03 -7.34 -7.28
CA TYR A 106 5.35 -6.34 -6.27
C TYR A 106 5.70 -7.05 -4.96
N ARG A 107 6.91 -6.82 -4.46
CA ARG A 107 7.41 -7.47 -3.23
C ARG A 107 7.75 -6.41 -2.20
N THR A 108 7.21 -6.53 -1.01
CA THR A 108 7.63 -5.73 0.15
C THR A 108 8.71 -6.51 0.88
N LEU A 109 9.97 -6.10 0.72
CA LEU A 109 11.13 -6.73 1.33
C LEU A 109 11.19 -6.46 2.84
N GLU A 110 10.90 -5.22 3.25
CA GLU A 110 10.80 -4.82 4.65
C GLU A 110 9.52 -4.01 4.88
N CYS A 111 8.62 -4.59 5.66
CA CYS A 111 7.35 -3.99 6.05
C CYS A 111 7.48 -3.34 7.43
N TYR A 112 7.22 -2.04 7.50
CA TYR A 112 7.26 -1.29 8.76
C TYR A 112 6.31 -1.87 9.82
N VAL A 113 5.11 -2.29 9.42
CA VAL A 113 4.10 -2.85 10.35
C VAL A 113 4.62 -4.14 10.99
N GLN A 114 5.13 -5.08 10.19
CA GLN A 114 5.61 -6.35 10.72
C GLN A 114 6.86 -6.17 11.57
N ARG A 115 7.77 -5.28 11.17
CA ARG A 115 8.94 -4.91 11.99
C ARG A 115 8.51 -4.31 13.32
N ALA A 116 7.62 -3.31 13.33
CA ALA A 116 7.16 -2.65 14.53
C ALA A 116 6.43 -3.61 15.50
N ARG A 117 5.72 -4.61 14.98
CA ARG A 117 5.11 -5.66 15.80
C ARG A 117 6.16 -6.60 16.38
N THR A 118 7.16 -6.99 15.60
CA THR A 118 8.28 -7.82 16.04
C THR A 118 9.06 -7.14 17.16
N GLU A 119 9.41 -5.85 16.99
CA GLU A 119 10.09 -5.03 18.01
C GLU A 119 9.31 -4.92 19.33
N LYS A 120 7.98 -5.02 19.26
CA LYS A 120 7.08 -4.99 20.42
C LYS A 120 6.75 -6.38 20.98
N GLY A 121 7.34 -7.45 20.45
CA GLY A 121 7.03 -8.82 20.83
C GLY A 121 5.58 -9.25 20.52
N MET A 122 4.94 -8.59 19.55
CA MET A 122 3.58 -8.89 19.12
C MET A 122 3.58 -9.93 17.99
N PRO A 123 2.54 -10.79 17.90
CA PRO A 123 2.36 -11.67 16.73
C PRO A 123 2.29 -10.85 15.44
N TYR A 124 2.74 -11.41 14.32
CA TYR A 124 2.59 -10.77 13.01
C TYR A 124 1.13 -10.41 12.70
N HIS A 125 0.94 -9.30 12.00
CA HIS A 125 -0.39 -8.86 11.59
C HIS A 125 -0.89 -9.70 10.41
N PRO A 126 -2.15 -10.19 10.40
CA PRO A 126 -2.70 -11.03 9.33
C PRO A 126 -3.12 -10.20 8.10
N CYS A 127 -2.13 -9.55 7.47
CA CYS A 127 -2.32 -8.56 6.39
C CYS A 127 -3.09 -9.07 5.15
N LYS A 128 -3.09 -10.38 4.85
CA LYS A 128 -3.54 -10.92 3.56
C LYS A 128 -4.98 -10.52 3.20
N ALA A 129 -5.88 -10.50 4.17
CA ALA A 129 -7.28 -10.10 3.95
C ALA A 129 -7.39 -8.65 3.45
N VAL A 130 -6.61 -7.75 4.06
CA VAL A 130 -6.50 -6.34 3.65
C VAL A 130 -5.80 -6.22 2.31
N GLY A 131 -4.65 -6.88 2.14
CA GLY A 131 -3.88 -6.82 0.90
C GLY A 131 -4.69 -7.25 -0.33
N LEU A 132 -5.57 -8.24 -0.20
CA LEU A 132 -6.45 -8.69 -1.29
C LEU A 132 -7.37 -7.57 -1.79
N VAL A 133 -7.96 -6.78 -0.89
CA VAL A 133 -8.83 -5.65 -1.28
C VAL A 133 -8.02 -4.43 -1.69
N GLU A 134 -6.90 -4.18 -1.00
CA GLU A 134 -6.01 -3.05 -1.23
C GLU A 134 -5.38 -3.11 -2.62
N TYR A 135 -4.62 -4.17 -2.91
CA TYR A 135 -3.84 -4.26 -4.15
C TYR A 135 -4.74 -4.47 -5.37
N ALA A 136 -5.78 -5.30 -5.25
CA ALA A 136 -6.73 -5.49 -6.34
C ALA A 136 -7.55 -4.22 -6.61
N GLY A 137 -7.96 -3.50 -5.56
CA GLY A 137 -8.68 -2.24 -5.68
C GLY A 137 -7.81 -1.13 -6.27
N PHE A 138 -6.55 -1.03 -5.84
CA PHE A 138 -5.58 -0.09 -6.40
C PHE A 138 -5.40 -0.32 -7.90
N ALA A 139 -5.08 -1.57 -8.27
CA ALA A 139 -4.76 -1.92 -9.65
C ALA A 139 -5.94 -1.69 -10.60
N LYS A 140 -7.17 -2.00 -10.19
CA LYS A 140 -8.38 -1.76 -10.99
C LYS A 140 -8.65 -0.28 -11.27
N GLU A 141 -8.23 0.62 -10.38
CA GLU A 141 -8.36 2.07 -10.59
C GLU A 141 -7.30 2.64 -11.52
N ILE A 142 -6.18 1.92 -11.68
CA ILE A 142 -5.15 2.23 -12.69
C ILE A 142 -5.56 1.68 -14.06
N ASP A 143 -6.06 0.45 -14.11
CA ASP A 143 -6.65 -0.17 -15.29
C ASP A 143 -7.61 -1.30 -14.87
N PRO A 144 -8.90 -1.24 -15.26
CA PRO A 144 -9.92 -2.20 -14.81
C PRO A 144 -9.67 -3.65 -15.29
N ARG A 145 -8.78 -3.84 -16.27
CA ARG A 145 -8.42 -5.16 -16.81
C ARG A 145 -7.34 -5.86 -15.98
N ILE A 146 -6.65 -5.14 -15.09
CA ILE A 146 -5.64 -5.75 -14.24
C ILE A 146 -6.29 -6.67 -13.21
N ARG A 147 -5.67 -7.82 -13.00
CA ARG A 147 -5.98 -8.78 -11.94
C ARG A 147 -4.82 -8.86 -10.97
N CYS A 148 -5.12 -9.26 -9.75
CA CYS A 148 -4.18 -9.33 -8.65
C CYS A 148 -4.39 -10.66 -7.90
N ALA A 149 -3.29 -11.28 -7.49
CA ALA A 149 -3.30 -12.43 -6.60
C ALA A 149 -2.20 -12.29 -5.54
N CYS A 150 -2.49 -12.77 -4.35
CA CYS A 150 -1.50 -12.94 -3.30
C CYS A 150 -0.56 -14.10 -3.69
N VAL A 151 0.75 -13.86 -3.67
CA VAL A 151 1.78 -14.89 -3.85
C VAL A 151 2.27 -15.38 -2.49
N SER A 152 2.57 -14.46 -1.57
CA SER A 152 3.00 -14.73 -0.20
C SER A 152 2.58 -13.56 0.69
N CYS A 153 1.90 -13.78 1.80
CA CYS A 153 1.55 -12.72 2.75
C CYS A 153 1.03 -13.31 4.07
N PHE A 154 1.32 -12.67 5.19
CA PHE A 154 0.83 -13.11 6.50
C PHE A 154 -0.70 -13.24 6.56
N PRO A 155 -1.24 -14.30 7.17
CA PRO A 155 -0.51 -15.34 7.92
C PRO A 155 0.12 -16.45 7.04
N ASP A 156 -0.24 -16.52 5.76
CA ASP A 156 0.15 -17.58 4.83
C ASP A 156 1.44 -17.22 4.05
N VAL A 157 2.50 -16.85 4.76
CA VAL A 157 3.80 -16.55 4.11
C VAL A 157 4.42 -17.84 3.58
N THR A 158 4.82 -17.82 2.32
CA THR A 158 5.49 -18.95 1.64
C THR A 158 6.83 -18.55 0.99
N ASP A 159 7.14 -17.26 0.95
CA ASP A 159 8.44 -16.71 0.55
C ASP A 159 9.05 -15.97 1.74
N GLU A 160 10.12 -16.53 2.32
CA GLU A 160 10.81 -15.96 3.48
C GLU A 160 11.73 -14.79 3.12
N SER A 161 11.98 -14.54 1.83
CA SER A 161 12.84 -13.43 1.38
C SER A 161 12.12 -12.09 1.28
N CYS A 162 10.80 -12.05 1.54
CA CYS A 162 10.02 -10.81 1.63
C CYS A 162 8.88 -10.93 2.66
N ASN A 163 8.32 -9.80 3.11
CA ASN A 163 7.15 -9.80 4.01
C ASN A 163 5.83 -10.04 3.27
N CYS A 164 5.75 -9.62 2.01
CA CYS A 164 4.65 -9.99 1.12
C CYS A 164 5.02 -9.85 -0.36
N ALA A 165 4.33 -10.62 -1.21
CA ALA A 165 4.46 -10.61 -2.65
C ALA A 165 3.09 -10.69 -3.32
N TRP A 166 2.88 -9.86 -4.33
CA TRP A 166 1.61 -9.74 -5.06
C TRP A 166 1.87 -9.76 -6.56
N ARG A 167 1.16 -10.65 -7.26
CA ARG A 167 1.24 -10.78 -8.71
C ARG A 167 0.11 -10.02 -9.37
N PHE A 168 0.45 -9.24 -10.39
CA PHE A 168 -0.48 -8.54 -11.25
C PHE A 168 -0.33 -9.00 -12.69
N TRP A 169 -1.43 -9.10 -13.42
CA TRP A 169 -1.44 -9.46 -14.83
C TRP A 169 -2.66 -8.85 -15.52
N MET A 170 -2.63 -8.79 -16.84
CA MET A 170 -3.78 -8.38 -17.64
C MET A 170 -4.71 -9.58 -17.82
N GLN A 171 -6.01 -9.42 -17.54
CA GLN A 171 -6.98 -10.42 -17.97
C GLN A 171 -7.08 -10.36 -19.50
N ALA A 172 -6.88 -11.51 -20.16
CA ALA A 172 -7.19 -11.66 -21.59
C ALA A 172 -8.70 -11.51 -21.81
N ASP A 173 -9.06 -10.85 -22.91
CA ASP A 173 -10.46 -10.70 -23.34
C ASP A 173 -11.11 -12.06 -23.65
#